data_AF-A0A6G4MZV1-F1
#
_entry.id   AF-A0A6G4MZV1-F1
#
_cell.length_a   1.000
_cell.length_b   1.000
_cell.length_c   1.000
_cell.angle_alpha   90.00
_cell.angle_beta   90.00
_cell.angle_gamma   90.00
#
_symmetry.space_group_name_H-M   'P 1'
#
loop_
_entity.id
_entity.type
_entity.pdbx_description
1 polymer ?
#
loop_
_entity_poly.entity_id
_entity_poly.type
_entity_poly.pdbx_seq_one_letter_code
_entity_poly.pdbx_strand_id
1 'polypeptide(L)' 'MTDKKEFDLANERAKNFGIWLEEAYQTMLDFSLENKFDCYSIEERNQLERVLETLMDFCDMWERGQIILASKERETIE' A
#
# COMPACT_ATOMS: atom_id res chain seq x y z
N MET A 1 6.77 37.78 -3.55
CA MET A 1 6.68 36.62 -4.44
C MET A 1 6.44 35.43 -3.55
N THR A 2 5.26 34.80 -3.66
CA THR A 2 4.92 33.62 -2.87
C THR A 2 5.76 32.47 -3.42
N ASP A 3 6.67 31.93 -2.62
CA ASP A 3 7.38 30.69 -2.92
C ASP A 3 6.33 29.59 -3.13
N LYS A 4 5.95 29.33 -4.38
CA LYS A 4 5.21 28.14 -4.74
C LYS A 4 6.20 26.98 -4.57
N LYS A 5 6.21 26.39 -3.37
CA LYS A 5 6.76 25.04 -3.20
C LYS A 5 6.03 24.16 -4.22
N GLU A 6 6.79 23.69 -5.19
CA GLU A 6 6.35 22.64 -6.10
C GLU A 6 5.88 21.46 -5.24
N PHE A 7 4.72 20.89 -5.58
CA PHE A 7 4.13 19.82 -4.78
C PHE A 7 4.99 18.57 -4.94
N ASP A 8 5.78 18.28 -3.91
CA ASP A 8 6.67 17.13 -3.89
C ASP A 8 5.87 15.85 -3.60
N LEU A 9 5.40 15.23 -4.68
CA LEU A 9 4.58 14.03 -4.62
C LEU A 9 5.33 12.86 -3.99
N ALA A 10 6.65 12.76 -4.19
CA ALA A 10 7.46 11.67 -3.65
C ALA A 10 7.56 11.78 -2.12
N ASN A 11 7.78 12.98 -1.59
CA ASN A 11 7.77 13.23 -0.15
C ASN A 11 6.39 12.99 0.46
N GLU A 12 5.30 13.42 -0.18
CA GLU A 12 3.96 13.15 0.35
C GLU A 12 3.63 11.64 0.35
N ARG A 13 4.05 10.90 -0.67
CA ARG A 13 3.90 9.43 -0.66
C ARG A 13 4.71 8.79 0.47
N ALA A 14 5.95 9.22 0.68
CA ALA A 14 6.78 8.67 1.74
C ALA A 14 6.20 8.95 3.14
N LYS A 15 5.66 10.15 3.37
CA LYS A 15 5.01 10.52 4.64
C LYS A 15 3.79 9.68 4.96
N ASN A 16 2.99 9.32 3.95
CA ASN A 16 1.72 8.63 4.14
C ASN A 16 1.83 7.10 3.97
N PHE A 17 2.98 6.58 3.55
CA PHE A 17 3.15 5.17 3.18
C PHE A 17 2.64 4.19 4.24
N GLY A 18 3.04 4.36 5.51
CA GLY A 18 2.64 3.46 6.59
C GLY A 18 1.12 3.44 6.80
N ILE A 19 0.48 4.61 6.78
CA ILE A 19 -0.97 4.73 6.94
C ILE A 19 -1.70 4.04 5.78
N TRP A 20 -1.28 4.29 4.54
CA TRP A 20 -1.91 3.65 3.38
C TRP A 20 -1.70 2.14 3.32
N LEU A 21 -0.53 1.66 3.79
CA LEU A 21 -0.25 0.25 3.90
C LEU A 21 -1.19 -0.41 4.92
N GLU A 22 -1.34 0.19 6.10
CA GLU A 22 -2.25 -0.28 7.15
C GLU A 22 -3.72 -0.26 6.68
N GLU A 23 -4.16 0.83 6.04
CA GLU A 23 -5.52 0.95 5.49
C GLU A 23 -5.80 -0.12 4.42
N ALA A 24 -4.85 -0.36 3.52
CA ALA A 24 -4.99 -1.38 2.48
C ALA A 24 -5.05 -2.80 3.08
N TYR A 25 -4.17 -3.10 4.04
CA TYR A 25 -4.18 -4.37 4.75
C TYR A 25 -5.50 -4.59 5.48
N GLN A 26 -5.96 -3.61 6.26
CA GLN A 26 -7.19 -3.74 7.04
C GLN A 26 -8.42 -3.90 6.14
N THR A 27 -8.49 -3.17 5.03
CA THR A 27 -9.58 -3.32 4.05
C THR A 27 -9.64 -4.75 3.50
N MET A 28 -8.50 -5.32 3.11
CA MET A 28 -8.45 -6.69 2.59
C MET A 28 -8.76 -7.73 3.67
N LEU A 29 -8.32 -7.48 4.91
CA LEU A 29 -8.62 -8.35 6.05
C LEU A 29 -10.12 -8.37 6.34
N ASP A 30 -10.76 -7.20 6.42
CA ASP A 30 -12.21 -7.09 6.63
C ASP A 30 -12.98 -7.78 5.50
N PHE A 31 -12.53 -7.66 4.26
CA PHE A 31 -13.17 -8.34 3.13
C PHE A 31 -13.07 -9.86 3.23
N SER A 32 -11.93 -10.39 3.67
CA SER A 32 -11.75 -11.82 3.92
C SER A 32 -12.65 -12.29 5.07
N LEU A 33 -12.65 -11.58 6.20
CA LEU A 33 -13.45 -11.91 7.40
C LEU A 33 -14.96 -11.82 7.16
N GLU A 34 -15.41 -10.87 6.34
CA GLU A 34 -16.82 -10.71 5.96
C GLU A 34 -17.24 -11.63 4.80
N ASN A 35 -16.37 -12.57 4.37
CA ASN A 35 -16.59 -13.46 3.23
C ASN A 35 -16.94 -12.71 1.92
N LYS A 36 -16.46 -11.47 1.75
CA LYS A 36 -16.70 -10.69 0.53
C LYS A 36 -16.10 -11.37 -0.70
N PHE A 37 -15.11 -12.24 -0.51
CA PHE A 37 -14.48 -12.96 -1.61
C PHE A 37 -15.32 -14.12 -2.16
N ASP A 38 -16.40 -14.53 -1.48
CA ASP A 38 -17.23 -15.67 -1.90
C ASP A 38 -18.01 -15.42 -3.21
N CYS A 39 -18.10 -14.17 -3.67
CA CYS A 39 -18.71 -13.84 -4.97
C CYS A 39 -17.76 -14.09 -6.16
N TYR A 40 -16.48 -14.35 -5.91
CA TYR A 40 -15.48 -14.62 -6.94
C TYR A 40 -15.30 -16.12 -7.18
N SER A 41 -14.70 -16.46 -8.32
CA SER A 41 -14.24 -17.83 -8.57
C SER A 41 -13.17 -18.25 -7.56
N ILE A 42 -12.98 -19.57 -7.38
CA ILE A 42 -11.93 -20.11 -6.50
C ILE A 42 -10.54 -19.55 -6.88
N GLU A 43 -10.28 -19.40 -8.18
CA GLU A 43 -9.00 -18.87 -8.68
C GLU A 43 -8.80 -17.40 -8.28
N GLU A 44 -9.79 -16.55 -8.50
CA GLU A 44 -9.75 -15.13 -8.13
C GLU A 44 -9.68 -14.96 -6.60
N ARG A 45 -10.42 -15.77 -5.83
CA ARG A 45 -10.32 -15.78 -4.38
C ARG A 45 -8.90 -16.10 -3.93
N ASN A 46 -8.26 -17.13 -4.48
CA ASN A 46 -6.88 -17.46 -4.14
C ASN A 46 -5.92 -16.31 -4.47
N GLN A 47 -6.16 -15.55 -5.53
CA GLN A 47 -5.37 -14.37 -5.86
C GLN A 47 -5.57 -13.26 -4.82
N LEU A 48 -6.81 -13.01 -4.37
CA LEU A 48 -7.12 -12.01 -3.35
C LEU A 48 -6.54 -12.38 -1.98
N GLU A 49 -6.60 -13.65 -1.57
CA GLU A 49 -5.97 -14.12 -0.33
C GLU A 49 -4.44 -13.93 -0.37
N ARG A 50 -3.80 -14.21 -1.52
CA ARG A 50 -2.35 -13.96 -1.68
C ARG A 50 -2.00 -12.47 -1.61
N VAL A 51 -2.89 -11.58 -2.08
CA VAL A 51 -2.71 -10.13 -1.91
C VAL A 51 -2.80 -9.76 -0.43
N LEU A 52 -3.76 -10.31 0.32
CA LEU A 52 -3.88 -10.10 1.76
C LEU A 52 -2.63 -10.58 2.52
N GLU A 53 -2.14 -11.79 2.22
CA GLU A 53 -0.89 -12.32 2.80
C GLU A 53 0.30 -11.41 2.50
N THR A 54 0.42 -10.94 1.25
CA THR A 54 1.51 -10.02 0.87
C THR A 54 1.44 -8.69 1.62
N LEU A 55 0.23 -8.15 1.83
CA LEU A 55 0.04 -6.92 2.59
C LEU A 55 0.40 -7.12 4.07
N MET A 56 0.07 -8.28 4.66
CA MET A 56 0.48 -8.64 6.02
C MET A 56 2.01 -8.66 6.15
N ASP A 57 2.71 -9.30 5.22
CA ASP A 57 4.17 -9.33 5.20
C ASP A 57 4.75 -7.92 5.10
N PHE A 58 4.19 -7.06 4.24
CA PHE A 58 4.64 -5.67 4.13
C PHE A 58 4.40 -4.87 5.40
N CYS A 59 3.28 -5.07 6.10
CA CYS A 59 3.04 -4.46 7.41
C CYS A 59 4.12 -4.87 8.42
N ASP A 60 4.41 -6.17 8.55
CA ASP A 60 5.45 -6.66 9.48
C ASP A 60 6.84 -6.11 9.09
N MET A 61 7.17 -6.09 7.80
CA MET A 61 8.42 -5.50 7.31
C MET A 61 8.49 -3.98 7.61
N TRP A 62 7.39 -3.26 7.46
CA TRP A 62 7.29 -1.83 7.78
C TRP A 62 7.50 -1.58 9.27
N GLU A 63 6.80 -2.31 10.14
CA GLU A 63 6.93 -2.21 11.60
C GLU A 63 8.34 -2.56 12.08
N ARG A 64 9.02 -3.50 11.41
CA ARG A 64 10.42 -3.85 11.66
C ARG A 64 11.44 -2.88 11.06
N GLY A 65 11.00 -1.85 10.33
CA GLY A 65 11.87 -0.89 9.67
C GLY A 65 12.69 -1.46 8.51
N GLN A 66 12.22 -2.55 7.88
CA GLN A 66 12.89 -3.21 6.75
C GLN A 66 12.58 -2.56 5.40
N ILE A 67 11.53 -1.75 5.32
CA ILE A 67 11.16 -0.98 4.14
C ILE A 67 11.79 0.42 4.23
N ILE A 68 12.67 0.75 3.28
CA ILE A 68 13.31 2.07 3.18
C ILE A 68 12.61 2.88 2.08
N LEU A 69 12.08 4.05 2.45
CA LEU A 69 11.42 4.96 1.52
C LEU A 69 12.42 5.99 1.01
N ALA A 70 12.61 6.05 -0.30
CA ALA A 70 13.36 7.12 -0.96
C ALA A 70 12.38 8.06 -1.67
N SER A 71 12.41 9.35 -1.33
CA SER A 71 11.56 10.38 -1.94
C SER A 71 12.17 11.00 -3.19
N LYS A 72 12.86 10.20 -4.02
CA LYS A 72 13.30 10.69 -5.34
C LYS A 72 12.11 10.64 -6.29
N GLU A 73 11.71 11.78 -6.84
CA GLU A 73 10.77 11.79 -7.96
C GLU A 73 11.34 10.93 -9.10
N ARG A 74 10.49 10.07 -9.67
CA ARG A 74 10.89 9.39 -10.91
C ARG A 74 11.06 10.48 -11.96
N GLU A 75 12.27 10.62 -12.49
CA GLU A 75 12.49 11.40 -13.70
C GLU A 75 11.51 10.84 -14.74
N THR A 76 10.51 11.64 -15.13
CA THR A 76 9.62 11.31 -16.24
C THR A 76 10.50 11.08 -17.45
N ILE A 77 10.58 9.82 -17.88
CA ILE A 77 11.14 9.50 -19.20
C ILE A 77 10.10 10.04 -20.19
N GLU A 78 10.34 11.23 -20.73
CA GLU A 78 9.65 11.76 -21.91
C GLU A 78 9.98 10.93 -23.16
#